data_AF-A0A8X9AA52-F1
#
_entry.id   AF-A0A8X9AA52-F1
#
_cell.length_a   1.000
_cell.length_b   1.000
_cell.length_c   1.000
_cell.angle_alpha   90.00
_cell.angle_beta   90.00
_cell.angle_gamma   90.00
#
_symmetry.space_group_name_H-M   'P 1'
#
loop_
_entity.id
_entity.type
_entity.pdbx_description
1 polymer ?
#
loop_
_entity_poly.entity_id
_entity_poly.type
_entity_poly.pdbx_seq_one_letter_code
_entity_poly.pdbx_strand_id
1 'polypeptide(L)'
;MGNLRGHVVYGAGFTLIGIWHLINHSKLHTLNPTSYTAPTWFPTSPIKFLELYFIMSASTAAAFMDLSIGLRRHHPFSPDGTIPSSHLHSFEHSIIALSLFAYALFTLLLEKTPQSPATARRGLSNAAAAVALAVELLVFHLHSADRTGVEGQYHLLLQAVIAASLAAAALSGAGCDRSLAVAYVKSVGIFFQGVWLVVMGFMLWTPRLVFLGCFMNWENGSSFVVRCEGEEALMRARSLVNIQFCLLLVGVNVVALLIYMIVFKIYSNKNVSNDFRVFGGMEMEILDK
;
A
#
# COMPACT_ATOMS: atom_id res chain seq x y z
N MET A 1 -5.35 -3.89 18.08
CA MET A 1 -3.95 -3.46 18.20
C MET A 1 -3.12 -4.32 17.29
N GLY A 2 -2.41 -3.69 16.35
CA GLY A 2 -1.42 -4.44 15.58
C GLY A 2 -0.29 -4.89 16.49
N ASN A 3 0.42 -5.93 16.08
CA ASN A 3 1.66 -6.35 16.71
C ASN A 3 2.84 -6.03 15.79
N LEU A 4 4.07 -6.09 16.30
CA LEU A 4 5.29 -5.86 15.51
C LEU A 4 5.27 -6.65 14.18
N ARG A 5 4.91 -7.94 14.24
CA ARG A 5 4.94 -8.82 13.06
C ARG A 5 3.90 -8.38 12.02
N GLY A 6 2.67 -8.07 12.44
CA GLY A 6 1.61 -7.61 11.55
C GLY A 6 2.03 -6.35 10.81
N HIS A 7 2.45 -5.30 11.54
CA HIS A 7 2.90 -4.04 10.94
C HIS A 7 4.05 -4.24 9.95
N VAL A 8 5.06 -5.04 10.30
CA VAL A 8 6.21 -5.29 9.42
C VAL A 8 5.84 -6.12 8.20
N VAL A 9 5.03 -7.16 8.35
CA VAL A 9 4.62 -8.03 7.23
C VAL A 9 3.70 -7.30 6.26
N TYR A 10 2.67 -6.60 6.76
CA TYR A 10 1.79 -5.79 5.92
C TYR A 10 2.58 -4.66 5.26
N GLY A 11 3.45 -3.99 6.02
CA GLY A 11 4.32 -2.94 5.52
C GLY A 11 5.23 -3.40 4.39
N ALA A 12 5.84 -4.59 4.51
CA ALA A 12 6.65 -5.18 3.45
C ALA A 12 5.83 -5.46 2.18
N GLY A 13 4.61 -5.99 2.33
CA GLY A 13 3.71 -6.25 1.20
C GLY A 13 3.35 -4.97 0.42
N PHE A 14 2.91 -3.92 1.12
CA PHE A 14 2.62 -2.62 0.50
C PHE A 14 3.87 -1.98 -0.12
N THR A 15 5.02 -2.10 0.53
CA THR A 15 6.30 -1.60 0.00
C THR A 15 6.64 -2.23 -1.34
N LEU A 16 6.54 -3.57 -1.43
CA LEU A 16 6.81 -4.32 -2.65
C LEU A 16 5.85 -3.94 -3.78
N ILE A 17 4.55 -3.86 -3.49
CA ILE A 17 3.54 -3.47 -4.48
C ILE A 17 3.74 -2.02 -4.94
N GLY A 18 4.03 -1.08 -4.04
CA GLY A 18 4.27 0.31 -4.37
C GLY A 18 5.49 0.51 -5.27
N ILE A 19 6.63 -0.13 -4.95
CA ILE A 19 7.83 -0.10 -5.80
C ILE A 19 7.56 -0.76 -7.16
N TRP A 20 6.87 -1.91 -7.14
CA TRP A 20 6.46 -2.61 -8.37
C TRP A 20 5.62 -1.72 -9.29
N HIS A 21 4.65 -0.98 -8.75
CA HIS A 21 3.86 -0.02 -9.51
C HIS A 21 4.70 1.14 -10.03
N LEU A 22 5.59 1.73 -9.21
CA LEU A 22 6.47 2.82 -9.64
C LEU A 22 7.33 2.43 -10.85
N ILE A 23 7.99 1.28 -10.79
CA ILE A 23 8.83 0.77 -11.88
C ILE A 23 8.00 0.56 -13.15
N ASN A 24 6.82 -0.05 -13.04
CA ASN A 24 6.02 -0.38 -14.22
C ASN A 24 5.32 0.83 -14.82
N HIS A 25 4.82 1.79 -14.03
CA HIS A 25 4.31 3.06 -14.54
C HIS A 25 5.42 3.86 -15.22
N SER A 26 6.63 3.92 -14.63
CA SER A 26 7.81 4.54 -15.26
C SER A 26 8.07 3.95 -16.65
N LYS A 27 8.11 2.62 -16.71
CA LYS A 27 8.41 1.87 -17.93
C LYS A 27 7.33 2.08 -18.98
N LEU A 28 6.07 1.92 -18.60
CA LEU A 28 4.94 2.07 -19.51
C LEU A 28 4.88 3.47 -20.11
N HIS A 29 5.07 4.50 -19.29
CA HIS A 29 5.11 5.88 -19.73
C HIS A 29 6.30 6.16 -20.65
N THR A 30 7.50 5.68 -20.30
CA THR A 30 8.69 5.87 -21.13
C THR A 30 8.53 5.24 -22.53
N LEU A 31 7.90 4.07 -22.59
CA LEU A 31 7.65 3.38 -23.86
C LEU A 31 6.51 3.99 -24.68
N ASN A 32 5.52 4.61 -24.01
CA ASN A 32 4.29 5.10 -24.65
C ASN A 32 3.87 6.48 -24.08
N PRO A 33 4.67 7.54 -24.24
CA PRO A 33 4.43 8.81 -23.55
C PRO A 33 3.12 9.50 -23.97
N THR A 34 2.70 9.36 -25.24
CA THR A 34 1.50 10.02 -25.78
C THR A 34 0.22 9.21 -25.60
N SER A 35 0.33 7.89 -25.49
CA SER A 35 -0.80 6.95 -25.34
C SER A 35 -0.86 6.33 -23.94
N TYR A 36 -0.08 6.83 -23.00
CA TYR A 36 -0.03 6.33 -21.63
C TYR A 36 -1.43 6.27 -21.00
N THR A 37 -1.72 5.11 -20.41
CA THR A 37 -2.93 4.83 -19.65
C THR A 37 -2.56 3.95 -18.48
N ALA A 38 -2.78 4.43 -17.26
CA ALA A 38 -2.40 3.78 -16.01
C ALA A 38 -3.31 2.58 -15.72
N PRO A 39 -2.78 1.35 -15.70
CA PRO A 39 -3.55 0.22 -15.17
C PRO A 39 -3.60 0.26 -13.63
N THR A 40 -4.47 -0.54 -13.03
CA THR A 40 -4.56 -0.73 -11.58
C THR A 40 -3.57 -1.75 -11.04
N TRP A 41 -3.11 -2.65 -11.91
CA TRP A 41 -2.21 -3.76 -11.61
C TRP A 41 -1.33 -4.03 -12.85
N PHE A 42 -0.21 -4.72 -12.68
CA PHE A 42 0.70 -5.02 -13.78
C PHE A 42 0.93 -6.52 -14.01
N PRO A 43 0.96 -6.98 -15.28
CA PRO A 43 1.24 -8.37 -15.58
C PRO A 43 2.70 -8.73 -15.32
N THR A 44 2.93 -9.92 -14.76
CA THR A 44 4.28 -10.46 -14.50
C THR A 44 4.50 -11.74 -15.31
N SER A 45 5.70 -11.96 -15.84
CA SER A 45 6.06 -13.23 -16.49
C SER A 45 6.82 -14.12 -15.50
N PRO A 46 6.53 -15.44 -15.42
CA PRO A 46 5.60 -16.20 -16.26
C PRO A 46 4.14 -16.17 -15.78
N ILE A 47 3.88 -15.77 -14.54
CA ILE A 47 2.53 -15.79 -13.94
C ILE A 47 1.85 -14.44 -14.17
N LYS A 48 1.05 -14.34 -15.24
CA LYS A 48 0.41 -13.08 -15.67
C LYS A 48 -0.20 -12.30 -14.52
N PHE A 49 -1.04 -12.93 -13.69
CA PHE A 49 -1.79 -12.28 -12.60
C PHE A 49 -1.10 -12.37 -11.22
N LEU A 50 0.24 -12.49 -11.18
CA LEU A 50 0.99 -12.70 -9.93
C LEU A 50 0.66 -11.65 -8.85
N GLU A 51 0.56 -10.38 -9.23
CA GLU A 51 0.23 -9.29 -8.30
C GLU A 51 -1.13 -9.51 -7.61
N LEU A 52 -2.16 -9.86 -8.38
CA LEU A 52 -3.50 -10.09 -7.83
C LEU A 52 -3.54 -11.35 -6.96
N TYR A 53 -2.86 -12.42 -7.36
CA TYR A 53 -2.74 -13.62 -6.52
C TYR A 53 -1.97 -13.35 -5.23
N PHE A 54 -0.93 -12.52 -5.28
CA PHE A 54 -0.21 -12.07 -4.10
C PHE A 54 -1.15 -11.32 -3.17
N ILE A 55 -1.89 -10.31 -3.65
CA ILE A 55 -2.83 -9.55 -2.82
C ILE A 55 -3.91 -10.45 -2.21
N MET A 56 -4.49 -11.36 -3.00
CA MET A 56 -5.48 -12.32 -2.51
C MET A 56 -4.90 -13.22 -1.41
N SER A 57 -3.74 -13.85 -1.66
CA SER A 57 -3.12 -14.76 -0.70
C SER A 57 -2.67 -14.05 0.58
N ALA A 58 -2.08 -12.85 0.48
CA ALA A 58 -1.69 -12.06 1.64
C ALA A 58 -2.92 -11.64 2.46
N SER A 59 -4.01 -11.23 1.79
CA SER A 59 -5.27 -10.86 2.44
C SER A 59 -5.94 -12.05 3.13
N THR A 60 -5.95 -13.21 2.51
CA THR A 60 -6.48 -14.44 3.14
C THR A 60 -5.63 -14.83 4.35
N ALA A 61 -4.30 -14.78 4.23
CA ALA A 61 -3.40 -15.06 5.36
C ALA A 61 -3.59 -14.05 6.50
N ALA A 62 -3.77 -12.76 6.18
CA ALA A 62 -4.05 -11.70 7.13
C ALA A 62 -5.33 -11.96 7.92
N ALA A 63 -6.46 -12.13 7.22
CA ALA A 63 -7.75 -12.42 7.83
C ALA A 63 -7.70 -13.71 8.65
N PHE A 64 -7.01 -14.74 8.15
CA PHE A 64 -6.84 -15.99 8.90
C PHE A 64 -6.04 -15.77 10.18
N MET A 65 -4.91 -15.04 10.14
CA MET A 65 -4.12 -14.74 11.33
C MET A 65 -4.94 -13.95 12.35
N ASP A 66 -5.59 -12.85 11.93
CA ASP A 66 -6.31 -11.98 12.85
C ASP A 66 -7.51 -12.70 13.49
N LEU A 67 -8.23 -13.54 12.75
CA LEU A 67 -9.33 -14.35 13.28
C LEU A 67 -8.87 -15.56 14.08
N SER A 68 -7.64 -16.07 13.85
CA SER A 68 -7.12 -17.26 14.54
C SER A 68 -6.39 -16.93 15.85
N ILE A 69 -5.83 -15.72 16.04
CA ILE A 69 -4.95 -15.36 17.16
C ILE A 69 -5.64 -15.34 18.56
N GLY A 70 -6.95 -15.57 18.66
CA GLY A 70 -7.68 -15.87 19.92
C GLY A 70 -7.42 -17.26 20.53
N LEU A 71 -6.23 -17.84 20.32
CA LEU A 71 -5.88 -19.26 20.52
C LEU A 71 -5.56 -19.66 21.96
N ARG A 72 -6.48 -19.34 22.90
CA ARG A 72 -6.58 -20.05 24.19
C ARG A 72 -7.98 -20.60 24.49
N ARG A 73 -9.03 -20.21 23.75
CA ARG A 73 -10.41 -20.74 23.90
C ARG A 73 -11.14 -21.11 22.59
N HIS A 74 -10.47 -21.03 21.42
CA HIS A 74 -10.94 -21.57 20.13
C HIS A 74 -12.31 -21.09 19.59
N HIS A 75 -12.83 -19.92 19.99
CA HIS A 75 -14.01 -19.36 19.32
C HIS A 75 -13.88 -17.84 19.13
N PRO A 76 -14.18 -17.31 17.93
CA PRO A 76 -14.19 -15.86 17.69
C PRO A 76 -15.31 -15.14 18.46
N PHE A 77 -16.31 -15.91 18.90
CA PHE A 77 -17.44 -15.48 19.69
C PHE A 77 -17.33 -15.98 21.14
N SER A 78 -17.87 -15.19 22.05
CA SER A 78 -18.18 -15.59 23.42
C SER A 78 -19.21 -16.73 23.45
N PRO A 79 -19.36 -17.46 24.57
CA PRO A 79 -20.40 -18.49 24.72
C PRO A 79 -21.84 -18.00 24.50
N ASP A 80 -22.09 -16.70 24.63
CA ASP A 80 -23.38 -16.04 24.37
C ASP A 80 -23.54 -15.58 22.90
N GLY A 81 -22.57 -15.88 22.03
CA GLY A 81 -22.57 -15.49 20.62
C GLY A 81 -22.10 -14.05 20.34
N THR A 82 -21.74 -13.27 21.36
CA THR A 82 -21.22 -11.91 21.17
C THR A 82 -19.75 -11.90 20.75
N ILE A 83 -19.28 -10.81 20.13
CA ILE A 83 -17.85 -10.62 19.87
C ILE A 83 -17.21 -10.00 21.12
N PRO A 84 -16.23 -10.68 21.76
CA PRO A 84 -15.51 -10.09 22.89
C PRO A 84 -14.87 -8.76 22.51
N SER A 85 -14.89 -7.78 23.42
CA SER A 85 -14.24 -6.48 23.19
C SER A 85 -12.75 -6.60 22.87
N SER A 86 -12.08 -7.60 23.44
CA SER A 86 -10.68 -7.94 23.13
C SER A 86 -10.46 -8.46 21.70
N HIS A 87 -11.51 -8.89 20.99
CA HIS A 87 -11.42 -9.42 19.62
C HIS A 87 -11.93 -8.43 18.56
N LEU A 88 -12.59 -7.33 18.95
CA LEU A 88 -13.16 -6.37 18.00
C LEU A 88 -12.12 -5.83 17.00
N HIS A 89 -10.91 -5.53 17.49
CA HIS A 89 -9.83 -5.06 16.63
C HIS A 89 -9.39 -6.09 15.56
N SER A 90 -9.44 -7.39 15.88
CA SER A 90 -9.12 -8.46 14.93
C SER A 90 -10.15 -8.55 13.81
N PHE A 91 -11.43 -8.36 14.15
CA PHE A 91 -12.52 -8.28 13.17
C PHE A 91 -12.38 -7.03 12.31
N GLU A 92 -12.07 -5.88 12.91
CA GLU A 92 -11.80 -4.62 12.21
C GLU A 92 -10.65 -4.80 11.19
N HIS A 93 -9.52 -5.38 11.59
CA HIS A 93 -8.39 -5.67 10.70
C HIS A 93 -8.76 -6.68 9.60
N SER A 94 -9.55 -7.69 9.93
CA SER A 94 -10.03 -8.68 8.95
C SER A 94 -10.94 -8.07 7.89
N ILE A 95 -11.70 -7.01 8.21
CA ILE A 95 -12.51 -6.28 7.23
C ILE A 95 -11.63 -5.55 6.21
N ILE A 96 -10.49 -4.99 6.64
CA ILE A 96 -9.49 -4.40 5.73
C ILE A 96 -8.94 -5.48 4.79
N ALA A 97 -8.54 -6.63 5.34
CA ALA A 97 -8.05 -7.73 4.52
C ALA A 97 -9.10 -8.24 3.52
N LEU A 98 -10.36 -8.38 3.95
CA LEU A 98 -11.46 -8.80 3.07
C LEU A 98 -11.72 -7.79 1.94
N SER A 99 -11.61 -6.48 2.20
CA SER A 99 -11.81 -5.46 1.18
C SER A 99 -10.70 -5.49 0.11
N LEU A 100 -9.44 -5.70 0.52
CA LEU A 100 -8.31 -5.89 -0.39
C LEU A 100 -8.43 -7.20 -1.21
N PHE A 101 -8.89 -8.28 -0.58
CA PHE A 101 -9.19 -9.53 -1.27
C PHE A 101 -10.28 -9.33 -2.32
N ALA A 102 -11.38 -8.65 -1.97
CA ALA A 102 -12.48 -8.35 -2.88
C ALA A 102 -12.00 -7.50 -4.07
N TYR A 103 -11.20 -6.46 -3.83
CA TYR A 103 -10.57 -5.67 -4.88
C TYR A 103 -9.78 -6.55 -5.87
N ALA A 104 -8.91 -7.41 -5.37
CA ALA A 104 -8.05 -8.25 -6.21
C ALA A 104 -8.86 -9.31 -6.97
N LEU A 105 -9.83 -9.94 -6.31
CA LEU A 105 -10.71 -10.93 -6.92
C LEU A 105 -11.55 -10.32 -8.05
N PHE A 106 -12.24 -9.20 -7.80
CA PHE A 106 -13.09 -8.58 -8.82
C PHE A 106 -12.27 -7.99 -9.97
N THR A 107 -11.08 -7.47 -9.72
CA THR A 107 -10.14 -7.07 -10.79
C THR A 107 -9.76 -8.28 -11.65
N LEU A 108 -9.45 -9.43 -11.03
CA LEU A 108 -9.14 -10.65 -11.77
C LEU A 108 -10.34 -11.15 -12.60
N LEU A 109 -11.55 -11.11 -12.06
CA LEU A 109 -12.77 -11.52 -12.77
C LEU A 109 -13.07 -10.59 -13.96
N LEU A 110 -12.92 -9.28 -13.78
CA LEU A 110 -13.04 -8.29 -14.86
C LEU A 110 -12.03 -8.57 -15.97
N GLU A 111 -10.77 -8.87 -15.63
CA GLU A 111 -9.73 -9.19 -16.60
C GLU A 111 -9.99 -10.48 -17.38
N LYS A 112 -10.64 -11.46 -16.74
CA LYS A 112 -11.01 -12.73 -17.37
C LYS A 112 -12.31 -12.67 -18.18
N THR A 113 -13.02 -11.54 -18.16
CA THR A 113 -14.28 -11.35 -18.90
C THR A 113 -14.00 -10.69 -20.26
N PRO A 114 -14.03 -11.43 -21.39
CA PRO A 114 -13.54 -10.93 -22.68
C PRO A 114 -14.42 -9.82 -23.28
N GLN A 115 -15.68 -9.75 -22.88
CA GLN A 115 -16.68 -8.82 -23.43
C GLN A 115 -16.62 -7.42 -22.80
N SER A 116 -15.91 -7.27 -21.66
CA SER A 116 -15.89 -5.99 -20.94
C SER A 116 -14.91 -5.00 -21.59
N PRO A 117 -15.35 -3.78 -21.96
CA PRO A 117 -14.48 -2.75 -22.52
C PRO A 117 -13.29 -2.45 -21.61
N ALA A 118 -12.10 -2.26 -22.18
CA ALA A 118 -10.88 -2.04 -21.41
C ALA A 118 -10.99 -0.83 -20.45
N THR A 119 -11.66 0.24 -20.88
CA THR A 119 -11.93 1.42 -20.05
C THR A 119 -12.83 1.11 -18.86
N ALA A 120 -13.89 0.30 -19.05
CA ALA A 120 -14.78 -0.10 -17.98
C ALA A 120 -14.04 -0.99 -16.95
N ARG A 121 -13.21 -1.93 -17.42
CA ARG A 121 -12.39 -2.79 -16.55
C ARG A 121 -11.45 -1.95 -15.68
N ARG A 122 -10.71 -1.01 -16.26
CA ARG A 122 -9.82 -0.10 -15.50
C ARG A 122 -10.58 0.80 -14.53
N GLY A 123 -11.70 1.39 -14.97
CA GLY A 123 -12.51 2.27 -14.13
C GLY A 123 -13.06 1.54 -12.91
N LEU A 124 -13.66 0.36 -13.12
CA LEU A 124 -14.21 -0.48 -12.05
C LEU A 124 -13.12 -1.02 -11.11
N SER A 125 -11.97 -1.42 -11.63
CA SER A 125 -10.85 -1.85 -10.78
C SER A 125 -10.28 -0.70 -9.94
N ASN A 126 -10.18 0.52 -10.47
CA ASN A 126 -9.76 1.69 -9.69
C ASN A 126 -10.82 2.06 -8.65
N ALA A 127 -12.11 1.96 -8.98
CA ALA A 127 -13.20 2.18 -8.03
C ALA A 127 -13.16 1.13 -6.90
N ALA A 128 -12.93 -0.14 -7.21
CA ALA A 128 -12.77 -1.20 -6.21
C ALA A 128 -11.54 -0.96 -5.31
N ALA A 129 -10.41 -0.52 -5.87
CA ALA A 129 -9.23 -0.13 -5.10
C ALA A 129 -9.52 1.07 -4.19
N ALA A 130 -10.24 2.08 -4.68
CA ALA A 130 -10.66 3.22 -3.89
C ALA A 130 -11.59 2.80 -2.74
N VAL A 131 -12.53 1.90 -2.97
CA VAL A 131 -13.37 1.36 -1.88
C VAL A 131 -12.53 0.61 -0.84
N ALA A 132 -11.56 -0.20 -1.27
CA ALA A 132 -10.67 -0.91 -0.33
C ALA A 132 -9.85 0.08 0.54
N LEU A 133 -9.28 1.13 -0.06
CA LEU A 133 -8.55 2.19 0.65
C LEU A 133 -9.47 3.02 1.54
N ALA A 134 -10.73 3.24 1.15
CA ALA A 134 -11.71 3.94 1.97
C ALA A 134 -12.12 3.10 3.19
N VAL A 135 -12.30 1.79 3.03
CA VAL A 135 -12.53 0.87 4.15
C VAL A 135 -11.32 0.86 5.08
N GLU A 136 -10.11 0.78 4.54
CA GLU A 136 -8.87 0.86 5.33
C GLU A 136 -8.80 2.16 6.14
N LEU A 137 -9.01 3.30 5.48
CA LEU A 137 -9.01 4.62 6.13
C LEU A 137 -10.08 4.70 7.24
N LEU A 138 -11.30 4.26 6.95
CA LEU A 138 -12.42 4.34 7.88
C LEU A 138 -12.18 3.47 9.10
N VAL A 139 -11.69 2.25 8.89
CA VAL A 139 -11.36 1.32 9.99
C VAL A 139 -10.24 1.88 10.85
N PHE A 140 -9.18 2.46 10.27
CA PHE A 140 -8.13 3.11 11.07
C PHE A 140 -8.60 4.39 11.77
N HIS A 141 -9.49 5.15 11.15
CA HIS A 141 -10.02 6.39 11.73
C HIS A 141 -10.97 6.12 12.90
N LEU A 142 -11.86 5.14 12.74
CA LEU A 142 -12.83 4.74 13.77
C LEU A 142 -12.32 3.63 14.68
N HIS A 143 -11.04 3.25 14.55
CA HIS A 143 -10.45 2.08 15.17
C HIS A 143 -10.75 2.03 16.67
N SER A 144 -11.22 0.87 17.13
CA SER A 144 -11.58 0.67 18.54
C SER A 144 -10.40 0.83 19.50
N ALA A 145 -9.16 0.73 19.00
CA ALA A 145 -7.94 0.71 19.80
C ALA A 145 -7.11 2.01 19.78
N ASP A 146 -7.31 2.93 18.83
CA ASP A 146 -6.42 4.07 18.62
C ASP A 146 -7.08 5.41 18.92
N ARG A 147 -6.83 5.99 20.10
CA ARG A 147 -7.29 7.38 20.37
C ARG A 147 -6.35 8.30 21.13
N THR A 148 -5.21 7.83 21.69
CA THR A 148 -4.36 8.72 22.50
C THR A 148 -2.87 8.40 22.41
N GLY A 149 -2.02 9.35 22.80
CA GLY A 149 -0.58 9.13 22.92
C GLY A 149 0.21 9.21 21.62
N VAL A 150 1.26 8.39 21.55
CA VAL A 150 2.24 8.33 20.44
C VAL A 150 1.77 7.41 19.32
N GLU A 151 1.20 6.24 19.65
CA GLU A 151 0.62 5.29 18.69
C GLU A 151 -0.46 5.95 17.82
N GLY A 152 -1.39 6.69 18.44
CA GLY A 152 -2.39 7.47 17.71
C GLY A 152 -1.80 8.51 16.74
N GLN A 153 -0.64 9.10 17.06
CA GLN A 153 0.03 10.03 16.14
C GLN A 153 0.59 9.30 14.90
N TYR A 154 1.17 8.12 15.09
CA TYR A 154 1.63 7.30 13.96
C TYR A 154 0.47 6.89 13.04
N HIS A 155 -0.65 6.46 13.62
CA HIS A 155 -1.83 6.05 12.84
C HIS A 155 -2.52 7.24 12.17
N LEU A 156 -2.57 8.42 12.79
CA LEU A 156 -3.08 9.63 12.15
C LEU A 156 -2.30 9.99 10.87
N LEU A 157 -0.98 9.89 10.93
CA LEU A 157 -0.13 10.17 9.77
C LEU A 157 -0.26 9.08 8.69
N LEU A 158 -0.45 7.81 9.08
CA LEU A 158 -0.79 6.73 8.16
C LEU A 158 -2.10 7.02 7.42
N GLN A 159 -3.15 7.48 8.12
CA GLN A 159 -4.43 7.86 7.53
C GLN A 159 -4.27 8.95 6.46
N ALA A 160 -3.38 9.92 6.66
CA ALA A 160 -3.11 10.95 5.65
C ALA A 160 -2.54 10.37 4.33
N VAL A 161 -1.65 9.37 4.43
CA VAL A 161 -1.07 8.68 3.25
C VAL A 161 -2.13 7.85 2.53
N ILE A 162 -2.98 7.13 3.29
CA ILE A 162 -4.08 6.36 2.74
C ILE A 162 -5.08 7.28 2.03
N ALA A 163 -5.43 8.42 2.63
CA ALA A 163 -6.33 9.41 2.03
C ALA A 163 -5.79 9.97 0.70
N ALA A 164 -4.48 10.25 0.62
CA ALA A 164 -3.85 10.67 -0.64
C ALA A 164 -3.91 9.57 -1.72
N SER A 165 -3.64 8.32 -1.33
CA SER A 165 -3.74 7.15 -2.23
C SER A 165 -5.18 6.91 -2.70
N LEU A 166 -6.14 7.06 -1.79
CA LEU A 166 -7.58 6.98 -2.07
C LEU A 166 -8.00 8.04 -3.08
N ALA A 167 -7.62 9.30 -2.87
CA ALA A 167 -7.93 10.39 -3.78
C ALA A 167 -7.37 10.10 -5.19
N ALA A 168 -6.12 9.63 -5.29
CA ALA A 168 -5.51 9.28 -6.56
C ALA A 168 -6.20 8.07 -7.24
N ALA A 169 -6.62 7.06 -6.48
CA ALA A 169 -7.38 5.92 -6.99
C ALA A 169 -8.77 6.35 -7.50
N ALA A 170 -9.47 7.21 -6.75
CA ALA A 170 -10.78 7.74 -7.13
C ALA A 170 -10.68 8.59 -8.42
N LEU A 171 -9.68 9.46 -8.53
CA LEU A 171 -9.42 10.24 -9.75
C LEU A 171 -9.14 9.33 -10.95
N SER A 172 -8.35 8.27 -10.76
CA SER A 172 -8.08 7.27 -11.81
C SER A 172 -9.37 6.57 -12.26
N GLY A 173 -10.24 6.20 -11.31
CA GLY A 173 -11.55 5.59 -11.61
C GLY A 173 -12.52 6.53 -12.31
N ALA A 174 -12.43 7.83 -12.05
CA ALA A 174 -13.24 8.88 -12.67
C ALA A 174 -12.73 9.30 -14.08
N GLY A 175 -11.73 8.61 -14.63
CA GLY A 175 -11.24 8.85 -15.99
C GLY A 175 -9.95 9.69 -16.08
N CYS A 176 -9.29 9.99 -14.95
CA CYS A 176 -7.95 10.58 -14.94
C CYS A 176 -6.82 9.54 -15.05
N ASP A 177 -7.09 8.35 -15.59
CA ASP A 177 -6.13 7.24 -15.72
C ASP A 177 -4.99 7.54 -16.72
N ARG A 178 -5.09 8.59 -17.53
CA ARG A 178 -4.01 9.04 -18.44
C ARG A 178 -2.98 9.96 -17.77
N SER A 179 -3.19 10.37 -16.52
CA SER A 179 -2.23 11.22 -15.81
C SER A 179 -1.16 10.39 -15.12
N LEU A 180 0.10 10.51 -15.56
CA LEU A 180 1.23 9.90 -14.88
C LEU A 180 1.33 10.38 -13.43
N ALA A 181 1.07 11.66 -13.18
CA ALA A 181 1.12 12.24 -11.85
C ALA A 181 0.14 11.57 -10.89
N VAL A 182 -1.11 11.32 -11.33
CA VAL A 182 -2.11 10.62 -10.50
C VAL A 182 -1.67 9.19 -10.19
N ALA A 183 -1.18 8.47 -11.20
CA ALA A 183 -0.65 7.12 -11.00
C ALA A 183 0.54 7.12 -10.03
N TYR A 184 1.44 8.08 -10.14
CA TYR A 184 2.60 8.25 -9.26
C TYR A 184 2.20 8.57 -7.84
N VAL A 185 1.29 9.52 -7.61
CA VAL A 185 0.81 9.84 -6.26
C VAL A 185 0.23 8.59 -5.60
N LYS A 186 -0.56 7.79 -6.33
CA LYS A 186 -1.06 6.51 -5.83
C LYS A 186 0.07 5.54 -5.49
N SER A 187 1.02 5.31 -6.39
CA SER A 187 2.11 4.34 -6.19
C SER A 187 3.10 4.76 -5.10
N VAL A 188 3.44 6.06 -5.03
CA VAL A 188 4.26 6.65 -3.95
C VAL A 188 3.52 6.53 -2.62
N GLY A 189 2.22 6.80 -2.60
CA GLY A 189 1.39 6.64 -1.41
C GLY A 189 1.38 5.21 -0.89
N ILE A 190 1.15 4.22 -1.76
CA ILE A 190 1.19 2.79 -1.41
C ILE A 190 2.59 2.36 -0.94
N PHE A 191 3.65 2.80 -1.62
CA PHE A 191 5.03 2.55 -1.21
C PHE A 191 5.30 3.13 0.17
N PHE A 192 4.93 4.39 0.40
CA PHE A 192 5.18 5.06 1.66
C PHE A 192 4.33 4.49 2.81
N GLN A 193 3.08 4.13 2.55
CA GLN A 193 2.23 3.40 3.48
C GLN A 193 2.94 2.14 3.98
N GLY A 194 3.56 1.37 3.07
CA GLY A 194 4.36 0.21 3.41
C GLY A 194 5.56 0.54 4.30
N VAL A 195 6.38 1.51 3.90
CA VAL A 195 7.56 1.94 4.66
C VAL A 195 7.16 2.44 6.06
N TRP A 196 6.08 3.22 6.14
CA TRP A 196 5.60 3.81 7.39
C TRP A 196 5.09 2.74 8.36
N LEU A 197 4.36 1.72 7.87
CA LEU A 197 3.94 0.58 8.68
C LEU A 197 5.14 -0.19 9.26
N VAL A 198 6.20 -0.43 8.47
CA VAL A 198 7.43 -1.08 8.97
C VAL A 198 8.06 -0.23 10.08
N VAL A 199 8.21 1.08 9.85
CA VAL A 199 8.80 2.01 10.82
C VAL A 199 7.99 2.08 12.11
N MET A 200 6.66 2.26 11.99
CA MET A 200 5.72 2.24 13.11
C MET A 200 5.85 0.95 13.92
N GLY A 201 5.90 -0.21 13.24
CA GLY A 201 6.09 -1.52 13.87
C GLY A 201 7.33 -1.57 14.74
N PHE A 202 8.49 -1.12 14.23
CA PHE A 202 9.71 -1.11 15.03
C PHE A 202 9.69 -0.07 16.15
N MET A 203 9.22 1.14 15.88
CA MET A 203 9.26 2.25 16.84
C MET A 203 8.35 2.03 18.05
N LEU A 204 7.19 1.38 17.87
CA LEU A 204 6.22 1.18 18.95
C LEU A 204 6.42 -0.13 19.74
N TRP A 205 7.09 -1.13 19.15
CA TRP A 205 7.27 -2.45 19.78
C TRP A 205 8.73 -2.84 20.06
N THR A 206 9.68 -1.91 19.93
CA THR A 206 11.09 -2.14 20.30
C THR A 206 11.49 -1.22 21.46
N PRO A 207 11.76 -1.74 22.66
CA PRO A 207 12.02 -0.92 23.86
C PRO A 207 13.14 0.11 23.67
N ARG A 208 14.18 -0.26 22.91
CA ARG A 208 15.35 0.60 22.65
C ARG A 208 15.08 1.77 21.69
N LEU A 209 13.97 1.73 20.97
CA LEU A 209 13.59 2.75 19.99
C LEU A 209 12.51 3.71 20.53
N VAL A 210 12.02 3.48 21.74
CA VAL A 210 11.03 4.36 22.37
C VAL A 210 11.66 5.73 22.67
N PHE A 211 10.89 6.79 22.43
CA PHE A 211 11.33 8.16 22.64
C PHE A 211 11.69 8.44 24.11
N LEU A 212 12.63 9.37 24.33
CA LEU A 212 13.05 9.77 25.67
C LEU A 212 11.86 10.30 26.49
N GLY A 213 11.73 9.81 27.73
CA GLY A 213 10.60 10.14 28.61
C GLY A 213 9.32 9.35 28.29
N CYS A 214 9.40 8.37 27.39
CA CYS A 214 8.35 7.40 27.12
C CYS A 214 8.83 5.97 27.39
N PHE A 215 7.90 5.09 27.70
CA PHE A 215 8.15 3.69 28.06
C PHE A 215 7.03 2.80 27.52
N MET A 216 7.35 1.52 27.30
CA MET A 216 6.32 0.54 26.97
C MET A 216 5.62 0.09 28.25
N ASN A 217 4.31 0.27 28.29
CA ASN A 217 3.45 -0.17 29.37
C ASN A 217 2.63 -1.38 28.92
N TRP A 218 2.47 -2.38 29.79
CA TRP A 218 1.61 -3.52 29.52
C TRP A 218 0.20 -3.23 30.05
N GLU A 219 -0.77 -3.09 29.15
CA GLU A 219 -2.14 -2.71 29.49
C GLU A 219 -3.15 -3.80 29.10
N ASN A 220 -4.25 -3.85 29.87
CA ASN A 220 -5.41 -4.72 29.63
C ASN A 220 -5.07 -6.22 29.41
N GLY A 221 -3.97 -6.68 30.01
CA GLY A 221 -3.57 -8.09 30.01
C GLY A 221 -3.22 -8.68 28.65
N SER A 222 -3.09 -7.86 27.60
CA SER A 222 -2.91 -8.37 26.24
C SER A 222 -2.04 -7.54 25.29
N SER A 223 -1.67 -6.29 25.62
CA SER A 223 -0.90 -5.46 24.69
C SER A 223 0.10 -4.52 25.36
N PHE A 224 1.21 -4.29 24.65
CA PHE A 224 2.16 -3.22 24.95
C PHE A 224 1.70 -1.94 24.27
N VAL A 225 1.66 -0.85 25.04
CA VAL A 225 1.32 0.50 24.58
C VAL A 225 2.42 1.46 25.01
N VAL A 226 2.82 2.39 24.15
CA VAL A 226 3.81 3.42 24.51
C VAL A 226 3.14 4.55 25.30
N ARG A 227 3.55 4.73 26.55
CA ARG A 227 3.13 5.83 27.45
C ARG A 227 4.30 6.78 27.70
N CYS A 228 4.00 8.01 28.11
CA CYS A 228 5.02 9.02 28.42
C CYS A 228 4.80 9.58 29.83
N GLU A 229 5.89 9.98 30.50
CA GLU A 229 5.93 10.40 31.91
C GLU A 229 5.23 11.75 32.18
N GLY A 230 4.83 12.46 31.12
CA GLY A 230 4.08 13.72 31.22
C GLY A 230 3.80 14.33 29.84
N GLU A 231 3.09 15.46 29.84
CA GLU A 231 2.72 16.19 28.62
C GLU A 231 3.93 16.69 27.82
N GLU A 232 5.00 17.11 28.48
CA GLU A 232 6.23 17.57 27.80
C GLU A 232 6.88 16.44 26.99
N ALA A 233 7.04 15.26 27.60
CA ALA A 233 7.57 14.08 26.94
C ALA A 233 6.66 13.61 25.80
N LEU A 234 5.34 13.66 25.98
CA LEU A 234 4.36 13.32 24.95
C LEU A 234 4.43 14.29 23.76
N MET A 235 4.48 15.60 24.01
CA MET A 235 4.61 16.62 22.96
C MET A 235 5.91 16.44 22.18
N ARG A 236 7.02 16.20 22.88
CA ARG A 236 8.31 15.89 22.27
C ARG A 236 8.23 14.65 21.38
N ALA A 237 7.67 13.55 21.89
CA ALA A 237 7.51 12.31 21.13
C ALA A 237 6.68 12.54 19.86
N ARG A 238 5.53 13.20 19.95
CA ARG A 238 4.69 13.53 18.79
C ARG A 238 5.43 14.40 17.76
N SER A 239 6.18 15.40 18.20
CA SER A 239 6.99 16.22 17.31
C SER A 239 8.06 15.40 16.57
N LEU A 240 8.74 14.49 17.27
CA LEU A 240 9.71 13.59 16.67
C LEU A 240 9.08 12.63 15.65
N VAL A 241 7.88 12.10 15.93
CA VAL A 241 7.10 11.30 14.97
C VAL A 241 6.80 12.10 13.70
N ASN A 242 6.38 13.36 13.84
CA ASN A 242 6.10 14.24 12.70
C ASN A 242 7.37 14.52 11.87
N ILE A 243 8.49 14.80 12.53
CA ILE A 243 9.78 15.03 11.86
C ILE A 243 10.21 13.75 11.11
N GLN A 244 10.11 12.58 11.76
CA GLN A 244 10.44 11.30 11.14
C GLN A 244 9.57 11.05 9.90
N PHE A 245 8.26 11.27 10.00
CA PHE A 245 7.33 11.13 8.89
C PHE A 245 7.69 12.03 7.72
N CYS A 246 7.93 13.33 7.97
CA CYS A 246 8.30 14.28 6.93
C CYS A 246 9.63 13.91 6.25
N LEU A 247 10.65 13.50 7.02
CA LEU A 247 11.93 13.07 6.47
C LEU A 247 11.80 11.82 5.61
N LEU A 248 11.04 10.82 6.07
CA LEU A 248 10.79 9.61 5.30
C LEU A 248 9.95 9.89 4.05
N LEU A 249 8.97 10.79 4.12
CA LEU A 249 8.18 11.20 2.96
C LEU A 249 9.07 11.85 1.89
N VAL A 250 9.98 12.74 2.29
CA VAL A 250 10.97 13.34 1.38
C VAL A 250 11.87 12.24 0.78
N GLY A 251 12.41 11.35 1.61
CA GLY A 251 13.25 10.25 1.16
C GLY A 251 12.55 9.31 0.17
N VAL A 252 11.30 8.95 0.44
CA VAL A 252 10.48 8.11 -0.45
C VAL A 252 10.20 8.81 -1.77
N ASN A 253 9.92 10.11 -1.76
CA ASN A 253 9.76 10.88 -3.00
C ASN A 253 11.05 10.91 -3.82
N VAL A 254 12.21 11.13 -3.18
CA VAL A 254 13.51 11.08 -3.85
C VAL A 254 13.73 9.71 -4.49
N VAL A 255 13.48 8.62 -3.77
CA VAL A 255 13.60 7.24 -4.30
C VAL A 255 12.66 7.02 -5.50
N ALA A 256 11.40 7.48 -5.41
CA ALA A 256 10.43 7.33 -6.49
C ALA A 256 10.86 8.08 -7.77
N LEU A 257 11.40 9.29 -7.62
CA LEU A 257 11.95 10.07 -8.74
C LEU A 257 13.21 9.43 -9.32
N LEU A 258 14.10 8.90 -8.46
CA LEU A 258 15.28 8.15 -8.92
C LEU A 258 14.88 6.91 -9.71
N ILE A 259 13.88 6.15 -9.26
CA ILE A 259 13.32 5.02 -10.01
C ILE A 259 12.87 5.48 -11.40
N TYR A 260 12.10 6.57 -11.49
CA TYR A 260 11.67 7.11 -12.78
C TYR A 260 12.85 7.43 -13.69
N MET A 261 13.84 8.17 -13.19
CA MET A 261 15.01 8.59 -13.98
C MET A 261 15.84 7.40 -14.46
N ILE A 262 16.04 6.39 -13.61
CA ILE A 262 16.78 5.17 -13.95
C ILE A 262 16.03 4.39 -15.02
N VAL A 263 14.73 4.17 -14.84
CA VAL A 263 13.90 3.43 -15.81
C VAL A 263 13.83 4.19 -17.13
N PHE A 264 13.62 5.51 -17.09
CA PHE A 264 13.61 6.36 -18.28
C PHE A 264 14.91 6.20 -19.08
N LYS A 265 16.08 6.29 -18.42
CA LYS A 265 17.38 6.11 -19.07
C LYS A 265 17.53 4.71 -19.70
N ILE A 266 17.11 3.66 -19.00
CA ILE A 266 17.22 2.27 -19.49
C ILE A 266 16.37 2.05 -20.73
N TYR A 267 15.15 2.57 -20.76
CA TYR A 267 14.19 2.29 -21.85
C TYR A 267 14.23 3.33 -22.99
N SER A 268 14.61 4.58 -22.72
CA SER A 268 14.86 5.58 -23.77
C SER A 268 16.00 5.14 -24.68
N ASN A 269 17.11 4.64 -24.11
CA ASN A 269 18.23 4.12 -24.90
C ASN A 269 17.84 2.90 -25.76
N LYS A 270 16.92 2.06 -25.29
CA LYS A 270 16.40 0.91 -26.06
C LYS A 270 15.50 1.34 -27.20
N ASN A 271 14.66 2.37 -27.00
CA ASN A 271 13.83 2.93 -28.06
C ASN A 271 14.70 3.52 -29.17
N VAL A 272 15.71 4.33 -28.82
CA VAL A 272 16.67 4.88 -29.80
C VAL A 272 17.40 3.76 -30.54
N SER A 273 17.90 2.74 -29.84
CA SER A 273 18.57 1.61 -30.49
C SER A 273 17.64 0.79 -31.41
N ASN A 274 16.36 0.68 -31.10
CA ASN A 274 15.39 -0.01 -31.94
C ASN A 274 15.03 0.83 -33.17
N ASP A 275 14.84 2.14 -33.02
CA ASP A 275 14.63 3.05 -34.16
C ASP A 275 15.82 2.98 -35.12
N PHE A 276 17.06 3.06 -34.63
CA PHE A 276 18.26 2.90 -35.47
C PHE A 276 18.33 1.55 -36.19
N ARG A 277 17.86 0.46 -35.58
CA ARG A 277 17.79 -0.86 -36.24
C ARG A 277 16.71 -0.92 -37.31
N VAL A 278 15.55 -0.29 -37.07
CA VAL A 278 14.47 -0.21 -38.07
C VAL A 278 14.92 0.64 -39.25
N PHE A 279 15.54 1.80 -39.00
CA PHE A 279 16.09 2.65 -40.07
C PHE A 279 17.23 1.97 -40.83
N GLY A 280 18.18 1.32 -40.15
CA GLY A 280 19.28 0.60 -40.80
C GLY A 280 18.84 -0.65 -41.57
N GLY A 281 17.76 -1.31 -41.13
CA GLY A 281 17.14 -2.40 -41.89
C GLY A 281 16.43 -1.93 -43.16
N MET A 282 15.79 -0.76 -43.09
CA MET A 282 15.11 -0.15 -44.24
C MET A 282 16.09 0.39 -45.29
N GLU A 283 17.26 0.89 -44.88
CA GLU A 283 18.35 1.26 -45.81
C GLU A 283 18.97 0.05 -46.52
N MET A 284 19.15 -1.09 -45.84
CA MET A 284 19.66 -2.32 -46.48
C MET A 284 18.68 -2.91 -47.49
N GLU A 285 17.37 -2.77 -47.29
CA GLU A 285 16.35 -3.27 -48.23
C GLU A 285 16.20 -2.39 -49.48
N ILE A 286 16.70 -1.15 -49.45
CA ILE A 286 16.73 -0.22 -50.59
C ILE A 286 17.99 -0.39 -51.44
N LEU A 287 19.08 -0.92 -50.87
CA LEU A 287 20.35 -1.17 -51.59
C LEU A 287 20.42 -2.53 -52.30
N ASP A 288 19.42 -3.40 -52.10
CA ASP A 288 19.34 -4.76 -52.67
C ASP A 288 18.28 -4.88 -53.79
N LYS A 289 17.87 -3.75 -54.40
CA LYS A 289 16.97 -3.67 -55.57
C LYS A 289 17.58 -2.82 -56.68
#